data_AF-A0A4Y2EGG7-F1
#
_entry.id   AF-A0A4Y2EGG7-F1
#
_cell.length_a   1.000
_cell.length_b   1.000
_cell.length_c   1.000
_cell.angle_alpha   90.00
_cell.angle_beta   90.00
_cell.angle_gamma   90.00
#
_symmetry.space_group_name_H-M   'P 1'
#
loop_
_entity.id
_entity.type
_entity.pdbx_description
1 polymer ?
#
loop_
_entity_poly.entity_id
_entity_poly.type
_entity_poly.pdbx_seq_one_letter_code
_entity_poly.pdbx_strand_id
1 'polypeptide(L)'
;MKTRQEEMKAGQVEMKVRQEEMKAGLEKKMEAGQERMEQVQEEMKDLIRAGKEEMRVHVASQVEGIKNHVDGCIGRMEEEVQGVKGKIEEVKTEVQEKMSDLERRLSDLETRPNNFPTNPEFMYSRPTVKPLTFDGLTSWAVFKTQFDVMSSTNGWTDSVKASQLVASLRGSAAEVLQGIPADKLTDLTTIEKALESRFGDSHLTQFYRTELKTRRQEPEPSEKAFKNWLPMWND
;
A
#
# COMPACT_ATOMS: atom_id res chain seq x y z
N MET A 1 63.73 -98.65 58.09
CA MET A 1 64.13 -97.40 57.40
C MET A 1 63.44 -97.21 56.05
N LYS A 2 63.37 -98.24 55.18
CA LYS A 2 62.81 -98.14 53.82
C LYS A 2 61.33 -97.68 53.75
N THR A 3 60.46 -98.25 54.59
CA THR A 3 59.01 -97.95 54.64
C THR A 3 58.71 -96.50 55.02
N ARG A 4 59.44 -95.95 56.02
CA ARG A 4 59.33 -94.55 56.44
C ARG A 4 59.74 -93.55 55.35
N GLN A 5 60.66 -93.96 54.46
CA GLN A 5 61.13 -93.14 53.35
C GLN A 5 60.15 -93.15 52.17
N GLU A 6 59.42 -94.25 51.97
CA GLU A 6 58.36 -94.37 50.97
C GLU A 6 57.12 -93.53 51.34
N GLU A 7 56.69 -93.54 52.62
CA GLU A 7 55.58 -92.70 53.10
C GLU A 7 55.87 -91.20 52.97
N MET A 8 57.10 -90.77 53.28
CA MET A 8 57.52 -89.37 53.12
C MET A 8 57.50 -88.92 51.66
N LYS A 9 57.92 -89.81 50.74
CA LYS A 9 57.84 -89.54 49.30
C LYS A 9 56.39 -89.48 48.81
N ALA A 10 55.54 -90.39 49.26
CA ALA A 10 54.11 -90.38 48.93
C ALA A 10 53.43 -89.08 49.40
N GLY A 11 53.68 -88.65 50.64
CA GLY A 11 53.13 -87.39 51.17
C GLY A 11 53.62 -86.14 50.43
N GLN A 12 54.88 -86.12 49.97
CA GLN A 12 55.39 -85.04 49.11
C GLN A 12 54.70 -85.00 47.74
N VAL A 13 54.45 -86.18 47.15
CA VAL A 13 53.74 -86.28 45.87
C VAL A 13 52.30 -85.80 46.02
N GLU A 14 51.60 -86.23 47.07
CA GLU A 14 50.22 -85.81 47.33
C GLU A 14 50.10 -84.29 47.58
N MET A 15 51.06 -83.71 48.31
CA MET A 15 51.12 -82.26 48.52
C MET A 15 51.35 -81.50 47.21
N LYS A 16 52.24 -81.99 46.34
CA LYS A 16 52.45 -81.40 45.00
C LYS A 16 51.18 -81.47 44.15
N VAL A 17 50.49 -82.61 44.14
CA VAL A 17 49.23 -82.78 43.41
C VAL A 17 48.19 -81.77 43.90
N ARG A 18 47.98 -81.64 45.22
CA ARG A 18 47.05 -80.64 45.78
C ARG A 18 47.42 -79.20 45.42
N GLN A 19 48.71 -78.90 45.35
CA GLN A 19 49.20 -77.57 44.99
C GLN A 19 48.98 -77.26 43.50
N GLU A 20 49.18 -78.24 42.62
CA GLU A 20 48.88 -78.14 41.19
C GLU A 20 47.37 -78.03 40.94
N GLU A 21 46.53 -78.79 41.63
CA GLU A 21 45.06 -78.68 41.55
C GLU A 21 44.58 -77.30 42.00
N MET A 22 45.13 -76.77 43.09
CA MET A 22 44.81 -75.42 43.56
C MET A 22 45.21 -74.35 42.54
N LYS A 23 46.40 -74.50 41.93
CA LYS A 23 46.89 -73.59 40.90
C LYS A 23 45.99 -73.64 39.65
N ALA A 24 45.68 -74.84 39.16
CA ALA A 24 44.79 -75.04 38.01
C ALA A 24 43.37 -74.52 38.27
N GLY A 25 42.85 -74.69 39.49
CA GLY A 25 41.55 -74.15 39.90
C GLY A 25 41.52 -72.61 39.96
N LEU A 26 42.62 -71.99 40.38
CA LEU A 26 42.80 -70.53 40.34
C LEU A 26 42.89 -70.01 38.91
N GLU A 27 43.66 -70.69 38.05
CA GLU A 27 43.86 -70.35 36.65
C GLU A 27 42.53 -70.41 35.88
N LYS A 28 41.76 -71.49 36.03
CA LYS A 28 40.39 -71.60 35.47
C LYS A 28 39.45 -70.48 35.92
N LYS A 29 39.53 -70.05 37.18
CA LYS A 29 38.69 -68.94 37.68
C LYS A 29 39.10 -67.60 37.08
N MET A 30 40.39 -67.41 36.82
CA MET A 30 40.92 -66.21 36.17
C MET A 30 40.49 -66.16 34.70
N GLU A 31 40.67 -67.26 33.96
CA GLU A 31 40.22 -67.40 32.56
C GLU A 31 38.72 -67.16 32.45
N ALA A 32 37.90 -67.86 33.26
CA ALA A 32 36.46 -67.65 33.26
C ALA A 32 36.06 -66.22 33.71
N GLY A 33 36.89 -65.56 34.53
CA GLY A 33 36.70 -64.15 34.88
C GLY A 33 36.97 -63.21 33.72
N GLN A 34 38.01 -63.49 32.94
CA GLN A 34 38.38 -62.73 31.76
C GLN A 34 37.35 -62.92 30.64
N GLU A 35 36.92 -64.16 30.35
CA GLU A 35 35.87 -64.45 29.37
C GLU A 35 34.57 -63.71 29.69
N ARG A 36 34.15 -63.68 30.97
CA ARG A 36 32.97 -62.91 31.40
C ARG A 36 33.15 -61.41 31.17
N MET A 37 34.35 -60.87 31.37
CA MET A 37 34.62 -59.45 31.15
C MET A 37 34.62 -59.10 29.66
N GLU A 38 35.19 -59.95 28.81
CA GLU A 38 35.15 -59.81 27.35
C GLU A 38 33.70 -59.89 26.85
N GLN A 39 32.91 -60.84 27.36
CA GLN A 39 31.50 -60.96 27.03
C GLN A 39 30.69 -59.70 27.41
N VAL A 40 30.86 -59.19 28.63
CA VAL A 40 30.19 -57.95 29.07
C VAL A 40 30.60 -56.76 28.20
N GLN A 41 31.87 -56.68 27.78
CA GLN A 41 32.33 -55.62 26.87
C GLN A 41 31.69 -55.73 25.49
N GLU A 42 31.57 -56.93 24.91
CA GLU A 42 30.91 -57.12 23.62
C GLU A 42 29.41 -56.84 23.69
N GLU A 43 28.72 -57.31 24.74
CA GLU A 43 27.30 -56.99 24.97
C GLU A 43 27.06 -55.48 25.04
N MET A 44 27.93 -54.74 25.74
CA MET A 44 27.87 -53.28 25.83
C MET A 44 28.05 -52.62 24.45
N LYS A 45 28.99 -53.09 23.63
CA LYS A 45 29.23 -52.56 22.28
C LYS A 45 28.04 -52.83 21.36
N ASP A 46 27.44 -54.01 21.44
CA ASP A 46 26.30 -54.39 20.63
C ASP A 46 25.04 -53.60 21.01
N LEU A 47 24.80 -53.37 22.31
CA LEU A 47 23.74 -52.48 22.79
C LEU A 47 23.91 -51.04 22.27
N ILE A 48 25.12 -50.49 22.33
CA ILE A 48 25.40 -49.15 21.82
C ILE A 48 25.18 -49.09 20.30
N ARG A 49 25.61 -50.14 19.56
CA ARG A 49 25.42 -50.23 18.12
C ARG A 49 23.95 -50.31 17.75
N ALA A 50 23.19 -51.15 18.44
CA ALA A 50 21.75 -51.31 18.24
C ALA A 50 21.01 -50.00 18.51
N GLY A 51 21.26 -49.35 19.66
CA GLY A 51 20.62 -48.07 20.00
C GLY A 51 20.98 -46.95 19.02
N LYS A 52 22.22 -46.93 18.52
CA LYS A 52 22.62 -45.97 17.48
C LYS A 52 21.88 -46.22 16.16
N GLU A 53 21.72 -47.47 15.75
CA GLU A 53 21.01 -47.81 14.51
C GLU A 53 19.52 -47.53 14.62
N GLU A 54 18.88 -47.85 15.74
CA GLU A 54 17.48 -47.49 15.99
C GLU A 54 17.25 -45.99 15.91
N MET A 55 18.10 -45.20 16.56
CA MET A 55 18.02 -43.74 16.49
C MET A 55 18.23 -43.22 15.06
N ARG A 56 19.18 -43.81 14.32
CA ARG A 56 19.41 -43.46 12.91
C ARG A 56 18.18 -43.76 12.05
N VAL A 57 17.56 -44.92 12.21
CA VAL A 57 16.34 -45.32 11.48
C VAL A 57 15.17 -44.40 11.85
N HIS A 58 14.99 -44.09 13.13
CA HIS A 58 13.92 -43.20 13.58
C HIS A 58 14.06 -41.79 12.99
N VAL A 59 15.27 -41.22 13.06
CA VAL A 59 15.55 -39.90 12.47
C VAL A 59 15.37 -39.94 10.96
N ALA A 60 15.85 -40.97 10.26
CA ALA A 60 15.65 -41.10 8.82
C ALA A 60 14.17 -41.16 8.44
N SER A 61 13.37 -41.93 9.18
CA SER A 61 11.92 -42.02 8.99
C SER A 61 11.21 -40.68 9.20
N GLN A 62 11.58 -39.94 10.27
CA GLN A 62 11.02 -38.60 10.52
C GLN A 62 11.37 -37.62 9.40
N VAL A 63 12.63 -37.60 8.95
CA VAL A 63 13.09 -36.73 7.86
C VAL A 63 12.35 -37.05 6.56
N GLU A 64 12.17 -38.33 6.23
CA GLU A 64 11.41 -38.73 5.04
C GLU A 64 9.93 -38.33 5.16
N GLY A 65 9.34 -38.46 6.35
CA GLY A 65 7.98 -37.98 6.63
C GLY A 65 7.82 -36.48 6.40
N ILE A 66 8.77 -35.67 6.89
CA ILE A 66 8.80 -34.21 6.69
C ILE A 66 8.95 -33.88 5.20
N LYS A 67 9.88 -34.55 4.51
CA LYS A 67 10.09 -34.38 3.08
C LYS A 67 8.82 -34.65 2.29
N ASN A 68 8.16 -35.78 2.53
CA ASN A 68 6.89 -36.13 1.86
C ASN A 68 5.79 -35.09 2.13
N HIS A 69 5.72 -34.55 3.35
CA HIS A 69 4.76 -33.49 3.68
C HIS A 69 5.06 -32.20 2.91
N VAL A 70 6.33 -31.79 2.84
CA VAL A 70 6.78 -30.60 2.10
C VAL A 70 6.51 -30.76 0.61
N ASP A 71 6.88 -31.90 0.02
CA ASP A 71 6.63 -32.19 -1.40
C ASP A 71 5.12 -32.14 -1.72
N GLY A 72 4.28 -32.68 -0.83
CA GLY A 72 2.83 -32.58 -0.95
C GLY A 72 2.29 -31.15 -0.85
N CYS A 73 2.87 -30.31 0.00
CA CYS A 73 2.53 -28.89 0.09
C CYS A 73 2.93 -28.13 -1.19
N ILE A 74 4.12 -28.40 -1.72
CA ILE A 74 4.62 -27.82 -2.96
C ILE A 74 3.68 -28.18 -4.11
N GLY A 75 3.31 -29.45 -4.26
CA GLY A 75 2.41 -29.89 -5.33
C GLY A 75 1.04 -29.18 -5.32
N ARG A 76 0.44 -28.98 -4.13
CA ARG A 76 -0.82 -28.22 -4.02
C ARG A 76 -0.67 -26.76 -4.44
N MET A 77 0.42 -26.12 -4.01
CA MET A 77 0.71 -24.74 -4.41
C MET A 77 0.93 -24.63 -5.93
N GLU A 78 1.64 -25.58 -6.53
CA GLU A 78 1.85 -25.62 -7.98
C GLU A 78 0.52 -25.75 -8.74
N GLU A 79 -0.39 -26.62 -8.28
CA GLU A 79 -1.73 -26.76 -8.85
C GLU A 79 -2.53 -25.45 -8.79
N GLU A 80 -2.56 -24.79 -7.62
CA GLU A 80 -3.23 -23.50 -7.46
C GLU A 80 -2.63 -22.42 -8.38
N VAL A 81 -1.30 -22.34 -8.46
CA VAL A 81 -0.60 -21.38 -9.33
C VAL A 81 -0.91 -21.63 -10.80
N GLN A 82 -0.93 -22.89 -11.26
CA GLN A 82 -1.33 -23.21 -12.64
C GLN A 82 -2.79 -22.87 -12.89
N GLY A 83 -3.69 -23.12 -11.92
CA GLY A 83 -5.10 -22.75 -12.01
C GLY A 83 -5.30 -21.23 -12.14
N VAL A 84 -4.60 -20.44 -11.33
CA VAL A 84 -4.62 -18.97 -11.42
C VAL A 84 -4.06 -18.50 -12.76
N LYS A 85 -2.95 -19.08 -13.22
CA LYS A 85 -2.36 -18.76 -14.53
C LYS A 85 -3.35 -19.00 -15.67
N GLY A 86 -4.09 -20.11 -15.64
CA GLY A 86 -5.14 -20.41 -16.63
C GLY A 86 -6.24 -19.34 -16.65
N LYS A 87 -6.77 -18.97 -15.47
CA LYS A 87 -7.79 -17.91 -15.35
C LYS A 87 -7.29 -16.55 -15.85
N ILE A 88 -6.01 -16.23 -15.64
CA ILE A 88 -5.41 -14.99 -16.12
C ILE A 88 -5.37 -14.96 -17.66
N GLU A 89 -4.95 -16.05 -18.31
CA GLU A 89 -4.96 -16.11 -19.77
C GLU A 89 -6.39 -16.04 -20.34
N GLU A 90 -7.37 -16.69 -19.69
CA GLU A 90 -8.78 -16.59 -20.08
C GLU A 90 -9.29 -15.13 -20.01
N VAL A 91 -9.11 -14.46 -18.87
CA VAL A 91 -9.50 -13.05 -18.70
C VAL A 91 -8.78 -12.15 -19.71
N LYS A 92 -7.49 -12.41 -19.97
CA LYS A 92 -6.72 -11.66 -20.96
C LYS A 92 -7.30 -11.82 -22.37
N THR A 93 -7.70 -13.03 -22.77
CA THR A 93 -8.38 -13.25 -24.06
C THR A 93 -9.72 -12.52 -24.14
N GLU A 94 -10.56 -12.59 -23.10
CA GLU A 94 -11.86 -11.92 -23.08
C GLU A 94 -11.73 -10.38 -23.15
N VAL A 95 -10.76 -9.80 -22.43
CA VAL A 95 -10.47 -8.37 -22.49
C VAL A 95 -10.00 -7.96 -23.89
N GLN A 96 -9.13 -8.76 -24.51
CA GLN A 96 -8.63 -8.48 -25.85
C GLN A 96 -9.74 -8.54 -26.91
N GLU A 97 -10.65 -9.51 -26.81
CA GLU A 97 -11.83 -9.60 -27.68
C GLU A 97 -12.77 -8.40 -27.49
N LYS A 98 -13.08 -8.03 -26.24
CA LYS A 98 -13.93 -6.86 -25.94
C LYS A 98 -13.30 -5.55 -26.43
N MET A 99 -11.99 -5.40 -26.32
CA MET A 99 -11.29 -4.24 -26.84
C MET A 99 -11.42 -4.16 -28.36
N SER A 100 -11.22 -5.29 -29.05
CA SER A 100 -11.35 -5.38 -30.51
C SER A 100 -12.78 -5.06 -30.97
N ASP A 101 -13.81 -5.50 -30.24
CA ASP A 101 -15.21 -5.15 -30.52
C ASP A 101 -15.46 -3.64 -30.34
N LEU A 102 -14.92 -3.03 -29.27
CA LEU A 102 -15.05 -1.60 -29.02
C LEU A 102 -14.35 -0.77 -30.09
N GLU A 103 -13.16 -1.15 -30.53
CA GLU A 103 -12.44 -0.49 -31.63
C GLU A 103 -13.24 -0.51 -32.94
N ARG A 104 -13.87 -1.65 -33.27
CA ARG A 104 -14.77 -1.77 -34.42
C ARG A 104 -15.99 -0.86 -34.28
N ARG A 105 -16.66 -0.88 -33.13
CA ARG A 105 -17.85 -0.04 -32.87
C ARG A 105 -17.53 1.46 -32.90
N LEU A 106 -16.34 1.85 -32.44
CA LEU A 106 -15.85 3.22 -32.52
C LEU A 106 -15.65 3.64 -33.98
N SER A 107 -15.04 2.76 -34.79
CA SER A 107 -14.83 3.00 -36.22
C SER A 107 -16.15 3.13 -37.00
N ASP A 108 -17.16 2.31 -36.68
CA ASP A 108 -18.50 2.42 -37.28
C ASP A 108 -19.20 3.75 -36.92
N LEU A 109 -19.00 4.23 -35.68
CA LEU A 109 -19.51 5.53 -35.24
C LEU A 109 -18.81 6.71 -35.93
N GLU A 110 -17.50 6.61 -36.15
CA GLU A 110 -16.70 7.66 -36.82
C GLU A 110 -16.98 7.73 -38.33
N THR A 111 -17.24 6.58 -38.96
CA THR A 111 -17.54 6.49 -40.41
C THR A 111 -19.02 6.70 -40.76
N ARG A 112 -19.93 6.62 -39.78
CA ARG A 112 -21.34 6.97 -39.98
C ARG A 112 -21.43 8.45 -40.37
N PRO A 113 -21.90 8.79 -41.59
CA PRO A 113 -22.20 10.18 -41.91
C PRO A 113 -23.23 10.65 -40.90
N ASN A 114 -23.01 11.84 -40.35
CA ASN A 114 -23.82 12.44 -39.30
C ASN A 114 -25.24 12.78 -39.84
N ASN A 115 -26.02 11.76 -40.20
CA ASN A 115 -27.44 11.85 -40.49
C ASN A 115 -28.18 11.69 -39.16
N PHE A 116 -27.93 12.62 -38.25
CA PHE A 116 -29.08 13.11 -37.51
C PHE A 116 -29.99 13.68 -38.58
N PRO A 117 -31.28 13.31 -38.65
CA PRO A 117 -32.21 14.22 -39.28
C PRO A 117 -31.98 15.52 -38.53
N THR A 118 -31.45 16.52 -39.22
CA THR A 118 -31.45 17.91 -38.76
C THR A 118 -32.92 18.25 -38.63
N ASN A 119 -33.52 17.84 -37.51
CA ASN A 119 -34.88 18.16 -37.19
C ASN A 119 -34.85 19.68 -36.98
N PRO A 120 -35.44 20.48 -37.88
CA PRO A 120 -35.40 21.94 -37.75
C PRO A 120 -36.10 22.39 -36.47
N GLU A 121 -36.94 21.55 -35.85
CA GLU A 121 -37.66 21.87 -34.62
C GLU A 121 -36.78 21.95 -33.36
N PHE A 122 -35.64 21.25 -33.30
CA PHE A 122 -34.74 21.34 -32.13
C PHE A 122 -33.76 22.53 -32.20
N MET A 123 -33.76 23.29 -33.30
CA MET A 123 -33.00 24.55 -33.39
C MET A 123 -33.73 25.75 -32.79
N TYR A 124 -35.00 25.58 -32.37
CA TYR A 124 -35.73 26.66 -31.74
C TYR A 124 -35.48 26.69 -30.23
N SER A 125 -34.60 27.62 -29.88
CA SER A 125 -34.42 28.20 -28.54
C SER A 125 -33.47 27.44 -27.61
N ARG A 126 -32.22 27.26 -28.02
CA ARG A 126 -31.14 27.38 -27.03
C ARG A 126 -31.05 28.86 -26.68
N PRO A 127 -31.45 29.33 -25.48
CA PRO A 127 -31.23 30.71 -25.12
C PRO A 127 -29.72 30.90 -25.12
N THR A 128 -29.21 31.66 -26.10
CA THR A 128 -27.84 32.15 -26.00
C THR A 128 -27.92 33.22 -24.92
N VAL A 129 -27.81 32.79 -23.66
CA VAL A 129 -27.77 33.71 -22.54
C VAL A 129 -26.57 34.61 -22.78
N LYS A 130 -26.79 35.93 -22.69
CA LYS A 130 -25.75 36.93 -22.96
C LYS A 130 -24.49 36.59 -22.14
N PRO A 131 -23.28 36.78 -22.71
CA PRO A 131 -22.04 36.58 -21.97
C PRO A 131 -22.10 37.36 -20.66
N LEU A 132 -21.96 36.65 -19.55
CA LEU A 132 -21.79 37.25 -18.24
C LEU A 132 -20.50 38.10 -18.28
N THR A 133 -20.55 39.30 -17.73
CA THR A 133 -19.36 40.13 -17.58
C THR A 133 -19.04 40.29 -16.11
N PHE A 134 -17.77 40.13 -15.75
CA PHE A 134 -17.29 40.38 -14.40
C PHE A 134 -16.25 41.49 -14.43
N ASP A 135 -16.56 42.62 -13.82
CA ASP A 135 -15.67 43.77 -13.69
C ASP A 135 -15.08 43.91 -12.27
N GLY A 136 -15.53 43.08 -11.33
CA GLY A 136 -15.15 43.11 -9.92
C GLY A 136 -16.05 43.98 -9.02
N LEU A 137 -17.14 44.55 -9.54
CA LEU A 137 -18.08 45.35 -8.74
C LEU A 137 -19.10 44.50 -7.99
N THR A 138 -19.51 43.37 -8.56
CA THR A 138 -20.36 42.37 -7.90
C THR A 138 -19.49 41.41 -7.08
N SER A 139 -20.05 40.82 -6.02
CA SER A 139 -19.32 39.78 -5.26
C SER A 139 -18.99 38.61 -6.19
N TRP A 140 -17.75 38.15 -6.10
CA TRP A 140 -17.26 36.99 -6.85
C TRP A 140 -18.12 35.75 -6.60
N ALA A 141 -18.62 35.53 -5.38
CA ALA A 141 -19.49 34.41 -5.04
C ALA A 141 -20.81 34.43 -5.82
N VAL A 142 -21.38 35.63 -6.02
CA VAL A 142 -22.62 35.83 -6.79
C VAL A 142 -22.37 35.56 -8.26
N PHE A 143 -21.28 36.09 -8.82
CA PHE A 143 -20.89 35.85 -10.21
C PHE A 143 -20.62 34.36 -10.47
N LYS A 144 -19.83 33.71 -9.61
CA LYS A 144 -19.49 32.29 -9.73
C LYS A 144 -20.74 31.40 -9.73
N THR A 145 -21.69 31.67 -8.84
CA THR A 145 -22.97 30.96 -8.80
C THR A 145 -23.74 31.08 -10.12
N GLN A 146 -23.81 32.29 -10.70
CA GLN A 146 -24.48 32.52 -11.99
C GLN A 146 -23.74 31.82 -13.14
N PHE A 147 -22.41 31.85 -13.12
CA PHE A 147 -21.55 31.20 -14.10
C PHE A 147 -21.69 29.67 -14.05
N ASP A 148 -21.76 29.07 -12.85
CA ASP A 148 -21.93 27.63 -12.65
C ASP A 148 -23.29 27.14 -13.14
N VAL A 149 -24.37 27.89 -12.84
CA VAL A 149 -25.71 27.60 -13.37
C VAL A 149 -25.69 27.64 -14.90
N MET A 150 -25.12 28.69 -15.50
CA MET A 150 -25.03 28.84 -16.96
C MET A 150 -24.22 27.73 -17.61
N SER A 151 -23.06 27.40 -17.04
CA SER A 151 -22.19 26.35 -17.57
C SER A 151 -22.82 24.97 -17.50
N SER A 152 -23.60 24.69 -16.46
CA SER A 152 -24.33 23.43 -16.27
C SER A 152 -25.49 23.31 -17.25
N THR A 153 -26.28 24.37 -17.43
CA THR A 153 -27.37 24.41 -18.44
C THR A 153 -26.82 24.24 -19.86
N ASN A 154 -25.61 24.72 -20.13
CA ASN A 154 -24.99 24.63 -21.45
C ASN A 154 -24.13 23.38 -21.67
N GLY A 155 -23.92 22.55 -20.64
CA GLY A 155 -23.08 21.36 -20.71
C GLY A 155 -21.61 21.65 -21.03
N TRP A 156 -21.06 22.74 -20.49
CA TRP A 156 -19.66 23.10 -20.74
C TRP A 156 -18.69 22.16 -20.01
N THR A 157 -17.66 21.72 -20.73
CA THR A 157 -16.50 21.03 -20.14
C THR A 157 -15.59 22.04 -19.45
N ASP A 158 -14.72 21.60 -18.54
CA ASP A 158 -13.87 22.50 -17.75
C ASP A 158 -12.97 23.40 -18.61
N SER A 159 -12.50 22.90 -19.76
CA SER A 159 -11.75 23.70 -20.75
C SER A 159 -12.59 24.82 -21.36
N VAL A 160 -13.85 24.53 -21.69
CA VAL A 160 -14.80 25.54 -22.19
C VAL A 160 -15.15 26.55 -21.09
N LYS A 161 -15.34 26.08 -19.85
CA LYS A 161 -15.57 26.94 -18.67
C LYS A 161 -14.39 27.90 -18.46
N ALA A 162 -13.15 27.41 -18.47
CA ALA A 162 -11.97 28.26 -18.31
C ALA A 162 -11.91 29.36 -19.38
N SER A 163 -12.10 28.99 -20.65
CA SER A 163 -12.09 29.93 -21.77
C SER A 163 -13.19 30.99 -21.66
N GLN A 164 -14.42 30.57 -21.30
CA GLN A 164 -15.54 31.49 -21.11
C GLN A 164 -15.37 32.38 -19.89
N LEU A 165 -14.80 31.86 -18.80
CA LEU A 165 -14.50 32.63 -17.60
C LEU A 165 -13.51 33.75 -17.92
N VAL A 166 -12.41 33.44 -18.62
CA VAL A 166 -11.42 34.43 -19.10
C VAL A 166 -12.08 35.47 -20.01
N ALA A 167 -12.91 35.03 -20.97
CA ALA A 167 -13.61 35.92 -21.89
C ALA A 167 -14.64 36.83 -21.21
N SER A 168 -15.13 36.46 -20.02
CA SER A 168 -16.10 37.20 -19.22
C SER A 168 -15.46 38.32 -18.38
N LEU A 169 -14.15 38.26 -18.13
CA LEU A 169 -13.46 39.24 -17.28
C LEU A 169 -13.29 40.60 -18.00
N ARG A 170 -13.57 41.69 -17.28
CA ARG A 170 -13.40 43.07 -17.73
C ARG A 170 -12.77 43.91 -16.62
N GLY A 171 -12.28 45.09 -16.97
CA GLY A 171 -11.77 46.07 -16.00
C GLY A 171 -10.77 45.47 -15.00
N SER A 172 -10.95 45.79 -13.71
CA SER A 172 -10.10 45.31 -12.62
C SER A 172 -10.02 43.78 -12.60
N ALA A 173 -11.13 43.07 -12.82
CA ALA A 173 -11.12 41.61 -12.81
C ALA A 173 -10.21 40.98 -13.89
N ALA A 174 -10.10 41.61 -15.07
CA ALA A 174 -9.22 41.13 -16.15
C ALA A 174 -7.73 41.26 -15.79
N GLU A 175 -7.34 42.20 -14.93
CA GLU A 175 -5.93 42.37 -14.51
C GLU A 175 -5.41 41.16 -13.72
N VAL A 176 -6.29 40.36 -13.11
CA VAL A 176 -5.90 39.11 -12.42
C VAL A 176 -5.17 38.16 -13.36
N LEU A 177 -5.50 38.20 -14.66
CA LEU A 177 -4.88 37.36 -15.67
C LEU A 177 -3.39 37.66 -15.87
N GLN A 178 -2.91 38.87 -15.54
CA GLN A 178 -1.50 39.23 -15.66
C GLN A 178 -0.61 38.44 -14.67
N GLY A 179 -1.18 37.98 -13.56
CA GLY A 179 -0.49 37.16 -12.55
C GLY A 179 -0.49 35.66 -12.84
N ILE A 180 -1.16 35.21 -13.92
CA ILE A 180 -1.32 33.80 -14.25
C ILE A 180 -0.47 33.47 -15.49
N PRO A 181 0.39 32.42 -15.45
CA PRO A 181 1.11 31.95 -16.63
C PRO A 181 0.16 31.53 -17.77
N ALA A 182 0.55 31.82 -19.02
CA ALA A 182 -0.32 31.59 -20.18
C ALA A 182 -0.73 30.12 -20.38
N ASP A 183 0.14 29.16 -20.05
CA ASP A 183 -0.14 27.73 -20.10
C ASP A 183 -1.15 27.25 -19.04
N LYS A 184 -1.46 28.12 -18.05
CA LYS A 184 -2.43 27.86 -16.97
C LYS A 184 -3.75 28.60 -17.15
N LEU A 185 -3.90 29.44 -18.18
CA LEU A 185 -5.16 30.10 -18.52
C LEU A 185 -6.24 29.16 -19.09
N THR A 186 -5.91 27.88 -19.26
CA THR A 186 -6.86 26.82 -19.62
C THR A 186 -7.30 25.99 -18.41
N ASP A 187 -6.66 26.17 -17.25
CA ASP A 187 -7.04 25.50 -16.01
C ASP A 187 -8.04 26.34 -15.22
N LEU A 188 -9.31 25.89 -15.22
CA LEU A 188 -10.41 26.54 -14.54
C LEU A 188 -10.09 26.82 -13.06
N THR A 189 -9.50 25.85 -12.37
CA THR A 189 -9.24 25.94 -10.92
C THR A 189 -8.25 27.05 -10.60
N THR A 190 -7.23 27.23 -11.44
CA THR A 190 -6.22 28.28 -11.26
C THR A 190 -6.83 29.67 -11.40
N ILE A 191 -7.68 29.87 -12.42
CA ILE A 191 -8.34 31.16 -12.66
C ILE A 191 -9.33 31.49 -11.53
N GLU A 192 -10.13 30.53 -11.09
CA GLU A 192 -11.09 30.74 -10.00
C GLU A 192 -10.39 31.12 -8.69
N LYS A 193 -9.28 30.45 -8.33
CA LYS A 193 -8.52 30.78 -7.11
C LYS A 193 -7.96 32.19 -7.14
N ALA A 194 -7.47 32.64 -8.30
CA ALA A 194 -6.93 33.98 -8.45
C ALA A 194 -8.03 35.05 -8.31
N LEU A 195 -9.23 34.79 -8.85
CA LEU A 195 -10.40 35.66 -8.70
C LEU A 195 -10.92 35.67 -7.27
N GLU A 196 -11.01 34.51 -6.62
CA GLU A 196 -11.38 34.37 -5.20
C GLU A 196 -10.42 35.14 -4.29
N SER A 197 -9.11 35.05 -4.56
CA SER A 197 -8.10 35.74 -3.75
C SER A 197 -8.23 37.27 -3.82
N ARG A 198 -8.70 37.83 -4.94
CA ARG A 198 -8.77 39.28 -5.14
C ARG A 198 -10.16 39.86 -4.86
N PHE A 199 -11.22 39.11 -5.18
CA PHE A 199 -12.61 39.56 -5.14
C PHE A 199 -13.51 38.74 -4.21
N GLY A 200 -12.96 37.74 -3.50
CA GLY A 200 -13.69 37.00 -2.47
C GLY A 200 -14.11 37.89 -1.30
N ASP A 201 -15.17 37.49 -0.61
CA ASP A 201 -15.89 38.32 0.38
C ASP A 201 -15.00 38.84 1.54
N SER A 202 -13.88 38.17 1.82
CA SER A 202 -12.90 38.56 2.84
C SER A 202 -12.24 39.93 2.57
N HIS A 203 -12.03 40.28 1.29
CA HIS A 203 -11.33 41.51 0.90
C HIS A 203 -12.24 42.73 0.78
N LEU A 204 -13.53 42.54 0.47
CA LEU A 204 -14.50 43.63 0.38
C LEU A 204 -14.70 44.33 1.74
N THR A 205 -14.62 43.57 2.83
CA THR A 205 -14.66 44.08 4.21
C THR A 205 -13.44 44.97 4.54
N GLN A 206 -12.24 44.62 4.04
CA GLN A 206 -11.04 45.44 4.24
C GLN A 206 -11.06 46.72 3.39
N PHE A 207 -11.59 46.65 2.17
CA PHE A 207 -11.78 47.81 1.29
C PHE A 207 -12.73 48.83 1.91
N TYR A 208 -13.96 48.44 2.28
CA TYR A 208 -14.92 49.33 2.94
C TYR A 208 -14.44 49.83 4.31
N ARG A 209 -13.71 49.00 5.09
CA ARG A 209 -13.12 49.43 6.37
C ARG A 209 -12.06 50.52 6.19
N THR A 210 -11.36 50.54 5.06
CA THR A 210 -10.35 51.55 4.73
C THR A 210 -11.00 52.82 4.16
N GLU A 211 -12.05 52.68 3.34
CA GLU A 211 -12.82 53.81 2.81
C GLU A 211 -13.62 54.56 3.90
N LEU A 212 -14.17 53.84 4.88
CA LEU A 212 -14.85 54.46 6.04
C LEU A 212 -13.89 55.21 6.96
N LYS A 213 -12.62 54.80 7.04
CA LYS A 213 -11.60 55.48 7.86
C LYS A 213 -11.13 56.81 7.26
N THR A 214 -11.17 56.97 5.95
CA THR A 214 -10.74 58.20 5.27
C THR A 214 -11.82 59.27 5.21
N ARG A 215 -13.09 58.93 5.43
CA ARG A 215 -14.20 59.91 5.52
C ARG A 215 -14.43 60.53 6.90
N ARG A 216 -13.69 60.11 7.94
CA ARG A 216 -13.87 60.56 9.35
C ARG A 216 -12.68 61.34 9.91
N GLN A 217 -12.13 62.26 9.12
CA GLN A 217 -11.22 63.29 9.64
C GLN A 217 -11.43 64.62 8.90
N GLU A 218 -12.61 65.21 9.06
CA GLU A 218 -12.69 66.67 9.07
C GLU A 218 -12.13 67.11 10.44
N PRO A 219 -11.09 67.95 10.52
CA PRO A 219 -10.61 68.47 11.79
C PRO A 219 -11.73 69.30 12.44
N GLU A 220 -11.95 69.11 13.74
CA GLU A 220 -12.98 69.84 14.48
C GLU A 220 -12.93 71.33 14.14
N PRO A 221 -14.08 71.94 13.80
CA PRO A 221 -14.12 73.36 13.47
C PRO A 221 -13.68 74.18 14.69
N SER A 222 -12.60 74.95 14.52
CA SER A 222 -12.06 75.84 15.56
C SER A 222 -13.14 76.75 16.15
N GLU A 223 -12.95 77.20 17.39
CA GLU A 223 -13.89 78.06 18.14
C GLU A 223 -14.35 79.32 17.36
N LYS A 224 -13.54 79.78 16.38
CA LYS A 224 -13.91 80.86 15.43
C LYS A 224 -15.02 80.45 14.45
N ALA A 225 -15.00 79.22 13.95
CA ALA A 225 -16.03 78.69 13.06
C ALA A 225 -17.37 78.49 13.79
N PHE A 226 -17.33 78.09 15.07
CA PHE A 226 -18.53 77.96 15.91
C PHE A 226 -19.20 79.31 16.18
N LYS A 227 -18.42 80.38 16.40
CA LYS A 227 -18.95 81.75 16.59
C LYS A 227 -19.57 82.34 15.33
N ASN A 228 -19.14 81.93 14.13
CA ASN A 228 -19.74 82.35 12.86
C ASN A 228 -21.08 81.66 12.55
N TRP A 229 -21.39 80.53 13.18
CA TRP A 229 -22.64 79.80 12.97
C TRP A 229 -23.74 80.14 13.99
N LEU A 230 -23.39 80.74 15.14
CA LEU A 230 -24.34 81.08 16.20
C LEU A 230 -25.47 82.06 15.80
N PRO A 231 -25.29 83.05 14.89
CA PRO A 231 -26.38 83.94 14.49
C PRO A 231 -27.45 83.27 13.61
N MET A 232 -27.15 82.12 12.98
CA MET A 232 -28.08 81.44 12.07
C MET A 232 -29.15 80.58 12.77
N TRP A 233 -29.12 80.49 14.10
CA TRP A 233 -30.03 79.64 14.89
C TRP A 233 -30.91 80.43 15.87
N ASN A 234 -30.91 81.77 15.81
CA ASN A 234 -31.68 82.64 16.70
C ASN A 234 -32.62 83.63 15.99
N ASP A 235 -33.02 83.35 14.74
CA ASP A 235 -34.21 83.95 14.11
C ASP A 235 -35.32 82.89 13.95
#